data_AF-M8ABG8-F1
#
_entry.id   AF-M8ABG8-F1
#
_cell.length_a   1.000
_cell.length_b   1.000
_cell.length_c   1.000
_cell.angle_alpha   90.00
_cell.angle_beta   90.00
_cell.angle_gamma   90.00
#
_symmetry.space_group_name_H-M   'P 1'
#
loop_
_entity.id
_entity.type
_entity.pdbx_description
1 polymer ?
#
loop_
_entity_poly.entity_id
_entity_poly.type
_entity_poly.pdbx_seq_one_letter_code
_entity_poly.pdbx_strand_id
1 'polypeptide(L)'
;MASSPKKINLEKIRGAPSRIDRSNSKPVATHALEGLKFISGTNGSAEWTAAEGIFDKKARNGRLPRSKFGKCIGMKEAAFAGELFDALARRRNITGESINKSELREFWDQISDTSFDSRLQTFLDM
;
A
#
# COMPACT_ATOMS: atom_id res chain seq x y z
N MET A 1 -4.35 -75.80 -1.80
CA MET A 1 -4.62 -75.34 -3.18
C MET A 1 -5.31 -73.99 -3.05
N ALA A 2 -4.57 -72.88 -2.89
CA ALA A 2 -3.85 -72.10 -3.90
C ALA A 2 -4.77 -71.16 -4.71
N SER A 3 -4.39 -69.86 -4.70
CA SER A 3 -4.77 -68.79 -5.64
C SER A 3 -6.15 -68.12 -5.42
N SER A 4 -6.32 -66.79 -5.42
CA SER A 4 -5.43 -65.64 -5.65
C SER A 4 -6.14 -64.33 -5.22
N PRO A 5 -5.42 -63.23 -4.96
CA PRO A 5 -5.99 -61.94 -4.53
C PRO A 5 -6.63 -61.15 -5.69
N LYS A 6 -7.77 -60.49 -5.41
CA LYS A 6 -8.40 -59.52 -6.33
C LYS A 6 -7.46 -58.35 -6.56
N LYS A 7 -6.93 -58.22 -7.78
CA LYS A 7 -6.15 -57.06 -8.21
C LYS A 7 -7.06 -55.84 -8.31
N ILE A 8 -6.80 -54.83 -7.48
CA ILE A 8 -7.31 -53.48 -7.72
C ILE A 8 -6.60 -52.92 -8.95
N ASN A 9 -7.37 -52.59 -9.98
CA ASN A 9 -6.85 -51.96 -11.20
C ASN A 9 -6.70 -50.46 -10.93
N LEU A 10 -5.46 -50.03 -10.63
CA LEU A 10 -5.10 -48.64 -10.32
C LEU A 10 -4.82 -47.82 -11.60
N GLU A 11 -5.69 -47.90 -12.60
CA GLU A 11 -5.62 -47.08 -13.82
C GLU A 11 -6.98 -46.52 -14.23
N LYS A 12 -7.57 -45.72 -13.36
CA LYS A 12 -8.59 -44.70 -13.67
C LYS A 12 -8.83 -43.97 -12.36
N ILE A 13 -8.31 -42.77 -12.14
CA ILE A 13 -8.75 -41.54 -12.79
C ILE A 13 -7.54 -40.60 -12.70
N ARG A 14 -6.92 -40.30 -13.85
CA ARG A 14 -6.16 -39.05 -13.99
C ARG A 14 -7.15 -37.92 -13.77
N GLY A 15 -7.32 -37.50 -12.53
CA GLY A 15 -7.99 -36.26 -12.19
C GLY A 15 -7.20 -35.16 -12.85
N ALA A 16 -7.68 -34.67 -13.98
CA ALA A 16 -7.14 -33.51 -14.64
C ALA A 16 -6.92 -32.41 -13.60
N PRO A 17 -5.81 -31.65 -13.66
CA PRO A 17 -5.71 -30.45 -12.85
C PRO A 17 -6.92 -29.61 -13.22
N SER A 18 -7.80 -29.38 -12.25
CA SER A 18 -8.91 -28.46 -12.38
C SER A 18 -8.32 -27.17 -12.92
N ARG A 19 -8.58 -26.89 -14.21
CA ARG A 19 -8.29 -25.60 -14.84
C ARG A 19 -8.89 -24.58 -13.90
N ILE A 20 -8.03 -23.83 -13.22
CA ILE A 20 -8.43 -22.62 -12.52
C ILE A 20 -9.04 -21.77 -13.63
N ASP A 21 -10.37 -21.69 -13.65
CA ASP A 21 -11.11 -20.82 -14.55
C ASP A 21 -10.71 -19.39 -14.20
N ARG A 22 -9.73 -18.89 -14.95
CA ARG A 22 -9.07 -17.59 -14.76
C ARG A 22 -9.95 -16.42 -15.21
N SER A 23 -11.25 -16.63 -15.36
CA SER A 23 -12.15 -15.65 -15.99
C SER A 23 -13.05 -14.89 -15.01
N ASN A 24 -13.00 -15.20 -13.70
CA ASN A 24 -13.87 -14.56 -12.71
C ASN A 24 -13.16 -13.88 -11.53
N SER A 25 -11.85 -13.63 -11.62
CA SER A 25 -11.10 -12.79 -10.66
C SER A 25 -11.28 -11.28 -10.91
N LYS A 26 -12.22 -10.89 -11.79
CA LYS A 26 -12.50 -9.51 -12.16
C LYS A 26 -12.98 -8.63 -10.98
N PRO A 27 -13.90 -9.04 -10.08
CA PRO A 27 -14.43 -8.11 -9.09
C PRO A 27 -13.38 -7.71 -8.04
N VAL A 28 -12.55 -8.64 -7.56
CA VAL A 28 -11.54 -8.34 -6.53
C VAL A 28 -10.42 -7.45 -7.07
N ALA A 29 -9.92 -7.75 -8.27
CA ALA A 29 -8.88 -6.94 -8.89
C ALA A 29 -9.39 -5.55 -9.28
N THR A 30 -10.63 -5.42 -9.78
CA THR A 30 -11.20 -4.10 -10.09
C THR A 30 -11.39 -3.25 -8.83
N HIS A 31 -11.87 -3.83 -7.73
CA HIS A 31 -12.02 -3.09 -6.47
C HIS A 31 -10.67 -2.68 -5.86
N ALA A 32 -9.63 -3.53 -5.94
CA ALA A 32 -8.28 -3.18 -5.52
C ALA A 32 -7.65 -2.07 -6.39
N LEU A 33 -7.87 -2.12 -7.70
CA LEU A 33 -7.42 -1.07 -8.63
C LEU A 33 -8.10 0.28 -8.38
N GLU A 34 -9.35 0.29 -7.90
CA GLU A 34 -9.99 1.54 -7.46
C GLU A 34 -9.35 2.11 -6.18
N GLY A 35 -8.95 1.26 -5.23
CA GLY A 35 -8.16 1.67 -4.06
C GLY A 35 -6.83 2.34 -4.43
N LEU A 36 -6.18 1.87 -5.51
CA LEU A 36 -4.94 2.43 -6.01
C LEU A 36 -5.09 3.81 -6.66
N LYS A 37 -6.29 4.15 -7.19
CA LYS A 37 -6.56 5.47 -7.79
C LYS A 37 -6.46 6.59 -6.74
N PHE A 38 -6.76 6.31 -5.46
CA PHE A 38 -6.73 7.32 -4.39
C PHE A 38 -5.31 7.77 -4.00
N ILE A 39 -4.29 6.94 -4.25
CA ILE A 39 -2.88 7.30 -4.04
C ILE A 39 -2.36 8.20 -5.17
N SER A 40 -3.09 8.28 -6.30
CA SER A 40 -2.76 9.14 -7.42
C SER A 40 -3.30 10.56 -7.17
N GLY A 41 -2.52 11.44 -6.55
CA GLY A 41 -3.06 12.76 -6.23
C GLY A 41 -2.13 13.81 -5.65
N THR A 42 -0.82 13.76 -5.90
CA THR A 42 0.05 14.91 -5.58
C THR A 42 0.87 15.30 -6.82
N ASN A 43 0.56 16.46 -7.41
CA ASN A 43 1.36 17.13 -8.44
C ASN A 43 2.72 17.58 -7.83
N GLY A 44 3.68 16.66 -7.82
CA GLY A 44 4.86 16.61 -6.94
C GLY A 44 5.84 17.80 -6.82
N SER A 45 5.77 18.85 -7.65
CA SER A 45 6.72 19.98 -7.59
C SER A 45 6.10 21.30 -7.12
N ALA A 46 4.92 21.68 -7.65
CA ALA A 46 4.22 22.88 -7.20
C ALA A 46 3.64 22.74 -5.77
N GLU A 47 3.50 21.50 -5.30
CA GLU A 47 2.86 21.18 -4.03
C GLU A 47 3.84 20.98 -2.86
N TRP A 48 5.14 20.70 -3.10
CA TRP A 48 6.11 20.58 -2.00
C TRP A 48 6.19 21.88 -1.21
N THR A 49 6.26 23.04 -1.87
CA THR A 49 6.31 24.35 -1.21
C THR A 49 5.06 24.60 -0.34
N ALA A 50 3.90 24.10 -0.77
CA ALA A 50 2.68 24.18 0.02
C ALA A 50 2.76 23.27 1.26
N ALA A 51 3.23 22.03 1.10
CA ALA A 51 3.45 21.10 2.19
C ALA A 51 4.47 21.64 3.20
N GLU A 52 5.58 22.19 2.72
CA GLU A 52 6.62 22.84 3.49
C GLU A 52 6.06 24.04 4.29
N GLY A 53 5.31 24.92 3.64
CA GLY A 53 4.67 26.06 4.32
C GLY A 53 3.64 25.64 5.37
N ILE A 54 2.98 24.48 5.20
CA ILE A 54 2.08 23.92 6.21
C ILE A 54 2.88 23.30 7.36
N PHE A 55 3.99 22.61 7.06
CA PHE A 55 4.91 22.09 8.07
C PHE A 55 5.40 23.20 8.99
N ASP A 56 5.92 24.29 8.41
CA ASP A 56 6.47 25.40 9.19
C ASP A 56 5.42 26.04 10.11
N LYS A 57 4.12 25.99 9.74
CA LYS A 57 3.00 26.48 10.55
C LYS A 57 2.48 25.48 11.60
N LYS A 58 2.68 24.18 11.41
CA LYS A 58 2.06 23.11 12.22
C LYS A 58 3.06 22.33 13.07
N ALA A 59 4.33 22.40 12.73
CA ALA A 59 5.40 21.78 13.50
C ALA A 59 5.51 22.43 14.89
N ARG A 60 5.84 21.62 15.87
CA ARG A 60 6.19 22.04 17.23
C ARG A 60 7.61 21.57 17.48
N ASN A 61 8.49 22.46 17.89
CA ASN A 61 9.91 22.15 18.12
C ASN A 61 10.58 21.48 16.90
N GLY A 62 10.25 21.93 15.68
CA GLY A 62 10.79 21.38 14.44
C GLY A 62 10.28 19.98 14.06
N ARG A 63 9.21 19.48 14.73
CA ARG A 63 8.58 18.18 14.42
C ARG A 63 7.10 18.33 14.12
N LEU A 64 6.63 17.64 13.08
CA LEU A 64 5.22 17.54 12.68
C LEU A 64 4.59 16.30 13.32
N PRO A 65 3.55 16.44 14.15
CA PRO A 65 2.82 15.30 14.68
C PRO A 65 2.05 14.53 13.60
N ARG A 66 1.95 13.20 13.76
CA ARG A 66 1.18 12.28 12.90
C ARG A 66 -0.24 12.80 12.59
N SER A 67 -0.93 13.31 13.60
CA SER A 67 -2.29 13.87 13.46
C SER A 67 -2.40 15.11 12.55
N LYS A 68 -1.27 15.74 12.20
CA LYS A 68 -1.20 16.89 11.29
C LYS A 68 -0.65 16.53 9.92
N PHE A 69 -0.16 15.30 9.74
CA PHE A 69 0.45 14.83 8.50
C PHE A 69 -0.47 14.96 7.29
N GLY A 70 -1.71 14.46 7.37
CA GLY A 70 -2.66 14.54 6.26
C GLY A 70 -2.90 15.96 5.76
N LYS A 71 -2.98 16.94 6.67
CA LYS A 71 -3.10 18.36 6.28
C LYS A 71 -1.86 18.88 5.56
N CYS A 72 -0.69 18.39 5.93
CA CYS A 72 0.58 18.75 5.32
C CYS A 72 0.68 18.26 3.88
N ILE A 73 0.17 17.05 3.60
CA ILE A 73 0.23 16.43 2.27
C ILE A 73 -1.04 16.60 1.43
N GLY A 74 -1.98 17.46 1.88
CA GLY A 74 -3.23 17.71 1.15
C GLY A 74 -4.26 16.57 1.19
N MET A 75 -4.11 15.58 2.07
CA MET A 75 -5.09 14.52 2.25
C MET A 75 -6.29 14.96 3.10
N LYS A 76 -7.49 14.64 2.62
CA LYS A 76 -8.76 14.97 3.29
C LYS A 76 -9.12 13.96 4.38
N GLU A 77 -8.88 12.68 4.13
CA GLU A 77 -9.21 11.58 5.04
C GLU A 77 -8.12 11.39 6.10
N ALA A 78 -8.45 11.76 7.34
CA ALA A 78 -7.48 11.76 8.45
C ALA A 78 -7.08 10.34 8.91
N ALA A 79 -7.98 9.37 8.83
CA ALA A 79 -7.69 7.98 9.18
C ALA A 79 -6.66 7.39 8.20
N PHE A 80 -6.92 7.53 6.90
CA PHE A 80 -6.02 7.07 5.85
C PHE A 80 -4.67 7.79 5.88
N ALA A 81 -4.65 9.09 6.12
CA ALA A 81 -3.39 9.82 6.29
C ALA A 81 -2.55 9.29 7.45
N GLY A 82 -3.19 8.82 8.52
CA GLY A 82 -2.52 8.18 9.64
C GLY A 82 -1.90 6.82 9.25
N GLU A 83 -2.65 5.97 8.55
CA GLU A 83 -2.15 4.68 8.08
C GLU A 83 -0.99 4.85 7.09
N LEU A 84 -1.10 5.81 6.17
CA LEU A 84 -0.02 6.17 5.26
C LEU A 84 1.23 6.63 6.00
N PHE A 85 1.07 7.45 7.04
CA PHE A 85 2.20 7.85 7.88
C PHE A 85 2.87 6.64 8.52
N ASP A 86 2.09 5.71 9.07
CA ASP A 86 2.63 4.52 9.75
C ASP A 86 3.32 3.56 8.78
N ALA A 87 2.77 3.39 7.58
CA ALA A 87 3.39 2.62 6.50
C ALA A 87 4.75 3.20 6.09
N LEU A 88 4.81 4.52 5.86
CA LEU A 88 6.05 5.21 5.48
C LEU A 88 7.07 5.22 6.62
N ALA A 89 6.64 5.42 7.87
CA ALA A 89 7.50 5.39 9.05
C ALA A 89 8.11 4.00 9.27
N ARG A 90 7.30 2.93 9.15
CA ARG A 90 7.78 1.54 9.24
C ARG A 90 8.86 1.26 8.20
N ARG A 91 8.64 1.66 6.95
CA ARG A 91 9.58 1.42 5.85
C ARG A 91 10.94 2.11 6.07
N ARG A 92 10.96 3.25 6.77
CA ARG A 92 12.17 4.02 7.08
C ARG A 92 12.72 3.79 8.48
N ASN A 93 12.13 2.86 9.24
CA ASN A 93 12.48 2.58 10.63
C ASN A 93 12.44 3.83 11.53
N ILE A 94 11.52 4.75 11.23
CA ILE A 94 11.28 5.94 12.04
C ILE A 94 10.42 5.52 13.23
N THR A 95 10.91 5.78 14.44
CA THR A 95 10.20 5.46 15.67
C THR A 95 9.52 6.72 16.23
N GLY A 96 8.21 6.66 16.42
CA GLY A 96 7.41 7.70 17.07
C GLY A 96 6.32 8.34 16.21
N GLU A 97 5.51 9.20 16.83
CA GLU A 97 4.31 9.80 16.23
C GLU A 97 4.57 11.20 15.66
N SER A 98 5.80 11.52 15.28
CA SER A 98 6.14 12.80 14.66
C SER A 98 7.37 12.70 13.78
N ILE A 99 7.46 13.56 12.78
CA ILE A 99 8.59 13.62 11.83
C ILE A 99 9.18 15.02 11.73
N ASN A 100 10.48 15.14 11.49
CA ASN A 100 11.13 16.39 11.14
C ASN A 100 10.91 16.75 9.66
N LYS A 101 11.43 17.91 9.25
CA LYS A 101 11.25 18.43 7.89
C LYS A 101 11.92 17.57 6.80
N SER A 102 13.08 16.98 7.13
CA SER A 102 13.81 16.07 6.23
C SER A 102 13.04 14.78 6.02
N GLU A 103 12.53 14.18 7.10
CA GLU A 103 11.69 12.97 7.06
C GLU A 103 10.39 13.23 6.28
N LEU A 104 9.77 14.41 6.44
CA LEU A 104 8.61 14.80 5.63
C LEU A 104 8.96 14.91 4.14
N ARG A 105 10.14 15.44 3.80
CA ARG A 105 10.59 15.52 2.40
C ARG A 105 10.75 14.14 1.78
N GLU A 106 11.35 13.23 2.53
CA GLU A 106 11.49 11.84 2.11
C GLU A 106 10.14 11.14 1.90
N PHE A 107 9.18 11.38 2.79
CA PHE A 107 7.81 10.89 2.62
C PHE A 107 7.15 11.49 1.37
N TRP A 108 7.34 12.79 1.16
CA TRP A 108 6.81 13.50 -0.01
C TRP A 108 7.37 12.97 -1.32
N ASP A 109 8.68 12.78 -1.43
CA ASP A 109 9.31 12.25 -2.64
C ASP A 109 8.77 10.84 -2.97
N GLN A 110 8.47 10.03 -1.94
CA GLN A 110 7.86 8.70 -2.14
C GLN A 110 6.38 8.75 -2.54
N ILE A 111 5.59 9.67 -1.98
CA ILE A 111 4.16 9.83 -2.32
C ILE A 111 4.00 10.45 -3.71
N SER A 112 4.86 11.42 -4.04
CA SER A 112 4.86 12.12 -5.32
C SER A 112 5.43 11.29 -6.47
N ASP A 113 6.09 10.16 -6.17
CA ASP A 113 6.40 9.15 -7.16
C ASP A 113 5.12 8.46 -7.64
N THR A 114 4.58 8.97 -8.75
CA THR A 114 3.38 8.48 -9.42
C THR A 114 3.54 7.11 -10.09
N SER A 115 4.69 6.44 -9.96
CA SER A 115 4.86 5.09 -10.50
C SER A 115 3.82 4.12 -9.93
N PHE A 116 3.43 3.13 -10.75
CA PHE A 116 2.45 2.13 -10.32
C PHE A 116 3.00 1.25 -9.18
N ASP A 117 4.26 0.84 -9.28
CA ASP A 117 4.90 -0.03 -8.29
C ASP A 117 5.05 0.65 -6.93
N SER A 118 5.45 1.93 -6.88
CA SER A 118 5.53 2.69 -5.62
C SER A 118 4.16 2.87 -4.96
N ARG A 119 3.12 3.12 -5.75
CA ARG A 119 1.74 3.21 -5.25
C ARG A 119 1.23 1.86 -4.76
N LEU A 120 1.51 0.78 -5.50
CA LEU A 120 1.07 -0.57 -5.13
C LEU A 120 1.77 -1.02 -3.84
N GLN A 121 3.08 -0.80 -3.71
CA GLN A 121 3.79 -1.09 -2.47
C GLN A 121 3.23 -0.30 -1.30
N THR A 122 2.96 0.98 -1.48
CA THR A 122 2.35 1.81 -0.43
C THR A 122 0.98 1.26 -0.04
N PHE A 123 0.15 0.84 -1.00
CA PHE A 123 -1.14 0.20 -0.74
C PHE A 123 -1.02 -1.13 0.00
N LEU A 124 0.01 -1.93 -0.27
CA LEU A 124 0.26 -3.19 0.43
C LEU A 124 0.85 -3.00 1.83
N ASP A 125 1.57 -1.90 2.04
CA ASP A 125 2.14 -1.55 3.34
C ASP A 125 1.10 -0.97 4.30
N MET A 126 0.03 -0.33 3.80
CA MET A 126 -1.10 0.20 4.58
C MET A 126 -2.05 -0.92 5.02
#